data_AF-A0A2T0RF53-F1
#
_entry.id   AF-A0A2T0RF53-F1
#
_cell.length_a   1.000
_cell.length_b   1.000
_cell.length_c   1.000
_cell.angle_alpha   90.00
_cell.angle_beta   90.00
_cell.angle_gamma   90.00
#
_symmetry.space_group_name_H-M   'P 1'
#
loop_
_entity.id
_entity.type
_entity.pdbx_description
1 polymer ?
#
loop_
_entity_poly.entity_id
_entity_poly.type
_entity_poly.pdbx_seq_one_letter_code
_entity_poly.pdbx_strand_id
1 'polypeptide(L)'
;MGVRHAALPSVSGHAEATADVLGLILDSHAPRGFDHLESWRLVCAGQALPGAERAGDIAVALDALAEMEDVTDDVVLLGASHGGWTAMEFVGLALTGEVPPGLTQWPSEPDMLLAHVSALVVLYPYCGALNGADAISWPDRPPLLMILAENDSIVSTPNCLEAAATLRQGGASVTSVVLAGADHGFDQRERSVLSSLKLDADLRDQATRDIADFLSLPAVQ
;
A
#
# COMPACT_ATOMS: atom_id res chain seq x y z
N MET A 1 -6.37 12.75 -17.26
CA MET A 1 -5.80 12.90 -15.91
C MET A 1 -6.39 14.14 -15.26
N GLY A 2 -7.12 13.98 -14.16
CA GLY A 2 -7.57 15.11 -13.35
C GLY A 2 -6.88 15.01 -12.00
N VAL A 3 -5.84 15.83 -11.78
CA VAL A 3 -5.22 15.98 -10.46
C VAL A 3 -6.22 16.74 -9.59
N ARG A 4 -6.99 16.03 -8.77
CA ARG A 4 -7.77 16.65 -7.71
C ARG A 4 -6.84 16.81 -6.52
N HIS A 5 -6.51 18.06 -6.20
CA HIS A 5 -5.91 18.40 -4.92
C HIS A 5 -6.91 18.02 -3.83
N ALA A 6 -6.68 16.89 -3.15
CA ALA A 6 -7.45 16.52 -1.98
C ALA A 6 -6.83 17.25 -0.78
N ALA A 7 -7.32 18.45 -0.49
CA ALA A 7 -7.19 18.98 0.85
C ALA A 7 -7.96 18.05 1.80
N LEU A 8 -7.26 17.44 2.75
CA LEU A 8 -7.88 16.65 3.81
C LEU A 8 -8.98 17.50 4.50
N PRO A 9 -10.19 16.96 4.73
CA PRO A 9 -11.22 17.69 5.44
C PRO A 9 -10.74 17.98 6.87
N SER A 10 -10.78 19.26 7.23
CA SER A 10 -10.40 19.79 8.53
C SER A 10 -10.99 18.97 9.68
N VAL A 11 -10.13 18.31 10.46
CA VAL A 11 -10.48 17.83 11.80
C VAL A 11 -9.93 18.87 12.78
N SER A 12 -10.83 19.70 13.28
CA SER A 12 -10.55 20.63 14.37
C SER A 12 -10.18 19.86 15.64
N GLY A 13 -8.90 19.89 16.00
CA GLY A 13 -8.39 19.28 17.22
C GLY A 13 -6.87 19.13 17.21
N HIS A 14 -6.15 20.26 17.33
CA HIS A 14 -4.72 20.38 17.66
C HIS A 14 -3.80 19.24 17.15
N ALA A 15 -3.64 19.14 15.84
CA ALA A 15 -2.41 18.63 15.24
C ALA A 15 -1.72 19.83 14.56
N GLU A 16 -0.64 20.26 15.19
CA GLU A 16 0.27 21.28 14.65
C GLU A 16 0.83 20.74 13.33
N ALA A 17 0.73 21.52 12.26
CA ALA A 17 1.21 21.16 10.93
C ALA A 17 2.69 20.76 11.01
N THR A 18 3.01 19.52 10.67
CA THR A 18 4.37 19.05 10.48
C THR A 18 4.58 18.87 8.97
N ALA A 19 5.22 19.88 8.37
CA ALA A 19 5.85 20.01 7.04
C ALA A 19 5.44 19.08 5.86
N ASP A 20 4.92 19.70 4.80
CA ASP A 20 5.16 19.44 3.36
C ASP A 20 5.01 18.02 2.76
N VAL A 21 4.06 17.20 3.20
CA VAL A 21 3.73 15.93 2.52
C VAL A 21 2.58 16.10 1.51
N LEU A 22 2.80 15.71 0.26
CA LEU A 22 1.76 15.63 -0.78
C LEU A 22 1.12 14.22 -0.80
N GLY A 23 -0.21 14.17 -0.65
CA GLY A 23 -0.97 12.92 -0.78
C GLY A 23 -1.56 12.73 -2.18
N LEU A 24 -1.20 11.64 -2.85
CA LEU A 24 -1.84 11.18 -4.09
C LEU A 24 -2.70 9.94 -3.81
N ILE A 25 -4.00 10.02 -4.09
CA ILE A 25 -4.88 8.85 -4.11
C ILE A 25 -4.95 8.32 -5.53
N LEU A 26 -4.39 7.13 -5.75
CA LEU A 26 -4.35 6.48 -7.05
C LEU A 26 -5.66 5.74 -7.35
N ASP A 27 -6.40 6.20 -8.34
CA ASP A 27 -7.65 5.59 -8.79
C ASP A 27 -7.41 4.50 -9.85
N SER A 28 -7.34 3.25 -9.39
CA SER A 28 -7.26 2.07 -10.27
C SER A 28 -8.60 1.64 -10.88
N HIS A 29 -9.73 2.24 -10.49
CA HIS A 29 -11.06 1.70 -10.74
C HIS A 29 -11.80 2.45 -11.85
N ALA A 30 -11.93 3.77 -11.74
CA ALA A 30 -12.74 4.55 -12.67
C ALA A 30 -12.25 4.47 -14.14
N PRO A 31 -10.94 4.43 -14.45
CA PRO A 31 -10.47 4.24 -15.82
C PRO A 31 -10.89 2.92 -16.44
N ARG A 32 -11.18 1.91 -15.61
CA ARG A 32 -11.63 0.56 -16.02
C ARG A 32 -13.17 0.44 -16.00
N GLY A 33 -13.88 1.55 -15.76
CA GLY A 33 -15.34 1.62 -15.80
C GLY A 33 -16.04 1.09 -14.55
N PHE A 34 -15.31 0.76 -13.48
CA PHE A 34 -15.91 0.29 -12.23
C PHE A 34 -16.56 1.43 -11.46
N ASP A 35 -17.80 1.22 -11.04
CA ASP A 35 -18.43 2.09 -10.03
C ASP A 35 -17.97 1.71 -8.60
N HIS A 36 -18.41 2.50 -7.62
CA HIS A 36 -18.04 2.28 -6.21
C HIS A 36 -18.52 0.91 -5.70
N LEU A 37 -19.73 0.47 -6.08
CA LEU A 37 -20.28 -0.81 -5.63
C LEU A 37 -19.53 -1.99 -6.24
N GLU A 38 -19.17 -1.89 -7.51
CA GLU A 38 -18.37 -2.89 -8.22
C GLU A 38 -16.95 -2.96 -7.67
N SER A 39 -16.35 -1.82 -7.32
CA SER A 39 -15.03 -1.78 -6.67
C SER A 39 -15.04 -2.56 -5.34
N TRP A 40 -16.06 -2.34 -4.50
CA TRP A 40 -16.22 -3.09 -3.24
C TRP A 40 -16.51 -4.58 -3.45
N ARG A 41 -17.31 -4.93 -4.46
CA ARG A 41 -17.74 -6.32 -4.68
C ARG A 41 -16.70 -7.16 -5.40
N LEU A 42 -16.03 -6.60 -6.39
CA LEU A 42 -15.16 -7.33 -7.28
C LEU A 42 -13.71 -7.21 -6.86
N VAL A 43 -13.24 -6.02 -6.48
CA VAL A 43 -11.83 -5.80 -6.15
C VAL A 43 -11.55 -6.16 -4.68
N CYS A 44 -12.32 -5.62 -3.74
CA CYS A 44 -12.10 -5.92 -2.32
C CYS A 44 -12.39 -7.39 -1.94
N ALA A 45 -13.21 -8.10 -2.71
CA ALA A 45 -13.41 -9.54 -2.56
C ALA A 45 -12.34 -10.39 -3.30
N GLY A 46 -11.37 -9.76 -3.97
CA GLY A 46 -10.32 -10.45 -4.73
C GLY A 46 -10.83 -11.16 -5.99
N GLN A 47 -11.99 -10.79 -6.51
CA GLN A 47 -12.64 -11.40 -7.68
C GLN A 47 -12.26 -10.73 -9.01
N ALA A 48 -11.68 -9.53 -8.97
CA ALA A 48 -11.19 -8.79 -10.13
C ALA A 48 -9.97 -7.93 -9.75
N LEU A 49 -9.14 -7.60 -10.74
CA LEU A 49 -7.92 -6.79 -10.60
C LEU A 49 -6.94 -7.34 -9.55
N PRO A 50 -6.29 -8.49 -9.77
CA PRO A 50 -5.23 -8.98 -8.88
C PRO A 50 -4.20 -7.90 -8.55
N GLY A 51 -3.54 -7.98 -7.40
CA GLY A 51 -2.54 -7.00 -6.98
C GLY A 51 -1.53 -6.65 -8.09
N ALA A 52 -1.06 -7.66 -8.82
CA ALA A 52 -0.14 -7.51 -9.95
C ALA A 52 -0.70 -6.64 -11.09
N GLU A 53 -1.99 -6.74 -11.41
CA GLU A 53 -2.60 -5.92 -12.47
C GLU A 53 -2.64 -4.44 -12.05
N ARG A 54 -2.95 -4.17 -10.78
CA ARG A 54 -2.96 -2.80 -10.24
C ARG A 54 -1.56 -2.24 -10.00
N ALA A 55 -0.55 -3.08 -9.90
CA ALA A 55 0.84 -2.65 -9.77
C ALA A 55 1.31 -1.82 -10.98
N GLY A 56 0.72 -2.07 -12.16
CA GLY A 56 0.95 -1.25 -13.35
C GLY A 56 0.49 0.20 -13.18
N ASP A 57 -0.57 0.44 -12.41
CA ASP A 57 -1.02 1.81 -12.12
C ASP A 57 -0.01 2.55 -11.23
N ILE A 58 0.64 1.85 -10.29
CA ILE A 58 1.72 2.41 -9.46
C ILE A 58 2.91 2.81 -10.34
N ALA A 59 3.31 1.94 -11.27
CA ALA A 59 4.42 2.22 -12.18
C ALA A 59 4.18 3.50 -13.01
N VAL A 60 2.97 3.66 -13.55
CA VAL A 60 2.58 4.86 -14.33
C VAL A 60 2.48 6.10 -13.44
N ALA A 61 2.02 5.94 -12.20
CA ALA A 61 1.94 7.06 -11.26
C ALA A 61 3.34 7.56 -10.85
N LEU A 62 4.27 6.66 -10.56
CA LEU A 62 5.65 7.00 -10.22
C LEU A 62 6.37 7.69 -11.39
N ASP A 63 6.19 7.18 -12.61
CA ASP A 63 6.71 7.80 -13.83
C ASP A 63 6.19 9.24 -14.00
N ALA A 64 4.89 9.44 -13.81
CA ALA A 64 4.28 10.78 -13.89
C ALA A 64 4.73 11.71 -12.75
N LEU A 65 4.97 11.18 -11.54
CA LEU A 65 5.45 11.95 -10.39
C LEU A 65 6.91 12.38 -10.56
N ALA A 66 7.75 11.55 -11.19
CA ALA A 66 9.15 11.87 -11.45
C ALA A 66 9.34 13.10 -12.37
N GLU A 67 8.32 13.43 -13.16
CA GLU A 67 8.30 14.62 -14.04
C GLU A 67 7.78 15.89 -13.33
N MET A 68 7.36 15.82 -12.06
CA MET A 68 6.81 16.96 -11.33
C MET A 68 7.91 17.68 -10.53
N GLU A 69 8.16 18.96 -10.86
CA GLU A 69 9.21 19.78 -10.19
C GLU A 69 9.01 19.94 -8.68
N ASP A 70 7.76 19.83 -8.20
CA ASP A 70 7.39 20.00 -6.79
C ASP A 70 7.38 18.67 -6.00
N VAL A 71 7.77 17.54 -6.62
CA VAL A 71 7.81 16.22 -5.98
C VAL A 71 9.26 15.74 -5.91
N THR A 72 9.72 15.37 -4.71
CA THR A 72 11.06 14.82 -4.49
C THR A 72 11.08 13.30 -4.68
N ASP A 73 12.27 12.72 -4.86
CA ASP A 73 12.54 11.27 -5.00
C ASP A 73 12.37 10.47 -3.69
N ASP A 74 11.34 10.78 -2.90
CA ASP A 74 11.08 10.22 -1.57
C ASP A 74 9.60 9.81 -1.44
N VAL A 75 9.17 8.92 -2.34
CA VAL A 75 7.77 8.49 -2.41
C VAL A 75 7.54 7.32 -1.45
N VAL A 76 6.58 7.49 -0.54
CA VAL A 76 6.08 6.40 0.30
C VAL A 76 4.87 5.76 -0.38
N LEU A 77 4.92 4.45 -0.62
CA LEU A 77 3.76 3.69 -1.08
C LEU A 77 2.94 3.23 0.12
N LEU A 78 1.77 3.82 0.32
CA LEU A 78 0.82 3.43 1.37
C LEU A 78 -0.37 2.68 0.76
N GLY A 79 -0.59 1.45 1.22
CA GLY A 79 -1.65 0.58 0.70
C GLY A 79 -2.41 -0.19 1.78
N ALA A 80 -3.74 -0.11 1.76
CA ALA A 80 -4.60 -0.89 2.66
C ALA A 80 -5.22 -2.09 1.93
N SER A 81 -5.28 -3.26 2.59
CA SER A 81 -5.90 -4.49 2.07
C SER A 81 -5.36 -4.84 0.67
N HIS A 82 -6.21 -4.80 -0.35
CA HIS A 82 -5.84 -5.00 -1.74
C HIS A 82 -4.78 -3.99 -2.23
N GLY A 83 -4.81 -2.74 -1.75
CA GLY A 83 -3.78 -1.74 -2.06
C GLY A 83 -2.42 -2.11 -1.47
N GLY A 84 -2.41 -2.75 -0.30
CA GLY A 84 -1.18 -3.26 0.31
C GLY A 84 -0.58 -4.42 -0.50
N TRP A 85 -1.43 -5.35 -0.96
CA TRP A 85 -1.02 -6.40 -1.90
C TRP A 85 -0.47 -5.80 -3.20
N THR A 86 -1.15 -4.79 -3.75
CA THR A 86 -0.73 -4.08 -4.98
C THR A 86 0.66 -3.46 -4.83
N ALA A 87 0.95 -2.80 -3.71
CA ALA A 87 2.26 -2.20 -3.46
C ALA A 87 3.37 -3.26 -3.36
N MET A 88 3.08 -4.41 -2.73
CA MET A 88 4.03 -5.52 -2.65
C MET A 88 4.30 -6.15 -4.02
N GLU A 89 3.26 -6.34 -4.82
CA GLU A 89 3.38 -6.85 -6.20
C GLU A 89 4.19 -5.92 -7.09
N PHE A 90 4.01 -4.60 -6.96
CA PHE A 90 4.84 -3.62 -7.69
C PHE A 90 6.33 -3.85 -7.43
N VAL A 91 6.74 -4.00 -6.16
CA VAL A 91 8.15 -4.26 -5.82
C VAL A 91 8.60 -5.61 -6.38
N GLY A 92 7.79 -6.66 -6.25
CA GLY A 92 8.10 -7.99 -6.79
C GLY A 92 8.30 -7.98 -8.32
N LEU A 93 7.40 -7.34 -9.05
CA LEU A 93 7.46 -7.22 -10.51
C LEU A 93 8.64 -6.34 -10.95
N ALA A 94 8.91 -5.23 -10.26
CA ALA A 94 10.05 -4.38 -10.56
C ALA A 94 11.38 -5.12 -10.36
N LEU A 95 11.47 -5.95 -9.30
CA LEU A 95 12.63 -6.79 -9.01
C LEU A 95 12.91 -7.86 -10.08
N THR A 96 11.86 -8.47 -10.64
CA THR A 96 12.01 -9.51 -11.67
C THR A 96 12.09 -8.95 -13.08
N GLY A 97 11.72 -7.67 -13.25
CA GLY A 97 11.53 -7.03 -14.54
C GLY A 97 10.27 -7.49 -15.29
N GLU A 98 9.44 -8.34 -14.67
CA GLU A 98 8.18 -8.80 -15.28
C GLU A 98 7.23 -7.62 -15.44
N VAL A 99 6.71 -7.41 -16.66
CA VAL A 99 5.81 -6.30 -16.95
C VAL A 99 4.46 -6.54 -16.25
N PRO A 100 3.96 -5.60 -15.42
CA PRO A 100 2.67 -5.75 -14.76
C PRO A 100 1.55 -6.05 -15.76
N PRO A 101 0.64 -7.01 -15.46
CA PRO A 101 -0.53 -7.25 -16.28
C PRO A 101 -1.31 -5.96 -16.54
N GLY A 102 -1.68 -5.74 -17.80
CA GLY A 102 -2.36 -4.50 -18.23
C GLY A 102 -1.41 -3.43 -18.78
N LEU A 103 -0.10 -3.57 -18.59
CA LEU A 103 0.90 -2.78 -19.33
C LEU A 103 1.48 -3.58 -20.50
N THR A 104 1.80 -2.88 -21.60
CA THR A 104 2.54 -3.46 -22.73
C THR A 104 4.04 -3.44 -22.51
N GLN A 105 4.52 -2.48 -21.74
CA GLN A 105 5.90 -2.30 -21.31
C GLN A 105 5.91 -1.43 -20.06
N TRP A 106 7.02 -1.44 -19.32
CA TRP A 106 7.24 -0.46 -18.25
C TRP A 106 7.28 0.98 -18.81
N PRO A 107 6.73 1.97 -18.08
CA PRO A 107 6.77 3.36 -18.51
C PRO A 107 8.19 3.95 -18.46
N SER A 108 8.97 3.53 -17.45
CA SER A 108 10.41 3.79 -17.29
C SER A 108 11.10 2.52 -16.76
N GLU A 109 12.44 2.49 -16.73
CA GLU A 109 13.19 1.34 -16.23
C GLU A 109 12.72 0.95 -14.80
N PRO A 110 12.42 -0.34 -14.53
CA PRO A 110 11.79 -0.73 -13.26
C PRO A 110 12.61 -0.38 -12.02
N ASP A 111 13.94 -0.52 -12.11
CA ASP A 111 14.84 -0.15 -11.03
C ASP A 111 14.86 1.37 -10.77
N MET A 112 14.65 2.20 -11.81
CA MET A 112 14.51 3.66 -11.62
C MET A 112 13.21 3.98 -10.90
N LEU A 113 12.09 3.40 -11.32
CA LEU A 113 10.79 3.58 -10.66
C LEU A 113 10.86 3.16 -9.19
N LEU A 114 11.50 2.03 -8.90
CA LEU A 114 11.67 1.52 -7.54
C LEU A 114 12.62 2.38 -6.70
N ALA A 115 13.61 3.05 -7.31
CA ALA A 115 14.53 3.95 -6.62
C ALA A 115 13.86 5.24 -6.11
N HIS A 116 12.73 5.66 -6.69
CA HIS A 116 11.93 6.77 -6.18
C HIS A 116 11.11 6.39 -4.93
N VAL A 117 10.99 5.09 -4.62
CA VAL A 117 10.21 4.62 -3.48
C VAL A 117 11.12 4.51 -2.25
N SER A 118 10.83 5.28 -1.21
CA SER A 118 11.65 5.28 0.01
C SER A 118 11.15 4.34 1.08
N ALA A 119 9.86 4.01 1.09
CA ALA A 119 9.26 3.07 2.02
C ALA A 119 7.94 2.50 1.49
N LEU A 120 7.60 1.31 1.99
CA LEU A 120 6.27 0.73 1.85
C LEU A 120 5.59 0.70 3.21
N VAL A 121 4.35 1.15 3.27
CA VAL A 121 3.48 1.07 4.44
C VAL A 121 2.20 0.35 4.04
N VAL A 122 2.02 -0.88 4.53
CA VAL A 122 0.86 -1.69 4.19
C VAL A 122 0.01 -1.99 5.42
N LEU A 123 -1.29 -1.74 5.30
CA LEU A 123 -2.27 -2.00 6.36
C LEU A 123 -3.09 -3.24 5.97
N TYR A 124 -3.07 -4.25 6.83
CA TYR A 124 -3.79 -5.53 6.70
C TYR A 124 -3.77 -6.08 5.26
N PRO A 125 -2.59 -6.19 4.61
CA PRO A 125 -2.51 -6.57 3.20
C PRO A 125 -3.01 -8.00 2.98
N TYR A 126 -3.39 -8.31 1.74
CA TYR A 126 -3.58 -9.70 1.34
C TYR A 126 -2.21 -10.39 1.12
N CYS A 127 -1.91 -11.40 1.95
CA CYS A 127 -0.68 -12.21 1.85
C CYS A 127 -1.00 -13.69 1.56
N GLY A 128 -2.13 -13.96 0.90
CA GLY A 128 -2.57 -15.31 0.56
C GLY A 128 -1.99 -15.81 -0.75
N ALA A 129 -2.55 -16.91 -1.26
CA ALA A 129 -2.15 -17.49 -2.53
C ALA A 129 -2.22 -16.46 -3.68
N LEU A 130 -1.31 -16.58 -4.65
CA LEU A 130 -1.16 -15.64 -5.78
C LEU A 130 -0.55 -14.28 -5.40
N ASN A 131 -0.18 -14.06 -4.15
CA ASN A 131 0.80 -13.04 -3.84
C ASN A 131 2.17 -13.54 -4.33
N GLY A 132 2.71 -12.94 -5.38
CA GLY A 132 4.02 -13.31 -5.95
C GLY A 132 5.20 -12.60 -5.26
N ALA A 133 4.90 -11.62 -4.42
CA ALA A 133 5.91 -10.76 -3.81
C ALA A 133 6.75 -11.47 -2.73
N ASP A 134 6.18 -12.50 -2.08
CA ASP A 134 6.85 -13.28 -1.02
C ASP A 134 7.85 -14.31 -1.57
N ALA A 135 7.80 -14.61 -2.87
CA ALA A 135 8.66 -15.57 -3.54
C ALA A 135 10.02 -15.00 -3.98
N ILE A 136 10.23 -13.68 -3.81
CA ILE A 136 11.37 -12.95 -4.37
C ILE A 136 12.21 -12.34 -3.23
N SER A 137 13.53 -12.39 -3.37
CA SER A 137 14.47 -11.71 -2.47
C SER A 137 14.39 -10.19 -2.67
N TRP A 138 14.28 -9.42 -1.59
CA TRP A 138 14.27 -7.95 -1.63
C TRP A 138 15.53 -7.34 -1.00
N PRO A 139 16.75 -7.65 -1.49
CA PRO A 139 17.96 -7.02 -0.96
C PRO A 139 17.99 -5.55 -1.38
N ASP A 140 18.38 -4.66 -0.47
CA ASP A 140 18.56 -3.23 -0.73
C ASP A 140 17.31 -2.52 -1.30
N ARG A 141 16.12 -3.02 -0.94
CA ARG A 141 14.82 -2.47 -1.34
C ARG A 141 14.17 -1.65 -0.22
N PRO A 142 13.14 -0.84 -0.53
CA PRO A 142 12.59 0.09 0.43
C PRO A 142 12.09 -0.64 1.67
N PRO A 143 12.36 -0.13 2.89
CA PRO A 143 11.85 -0.74 4.11
C PRO A 143 10.32 -0.85 4.07
N LEU A 144 9.82 -1.99 4.56
CA LEU A 144 8.41 -2.34 4.58
C LEU A 144 7.88 -2.34 6.02
N LEU A 145 6.85 -1.54 6.29
CA LEU A 145 6.03 -1.65 7.49
C LEU A 145 4.73 -2.38 7.16
N MET A 146 4.44 -3.46 7.89
CA MET A 146 3.17 -4.17 7.86
C MET A 146 2.40 -3.92 9.16
N ILE A 147 1.31 -3.17 9.10
CA ILE A 147 0.34 -3.03 10.19
C ILE A 147 -0.72 -4.12 10.00
N LEU A 148 -0.80 -5.08 10.90
CA LEU A 148 -1.68 -6.24 10.81
C LEU A 148 -2.78 -6.19 11.86
N ALA A 149 -3.95 -6.74 11.54
CA ALA A 149 -5.08 -6.82 12.47
C ALA A 149 -5.09 -8.18 13.18
N GLU A 150 -5.14 -8.21 14.52
CA GLU A 150 -5.10 -9.49 15.28
C GLU A 150 -6.25 -10.43 14.91
N ASN A 151 -7.46 -9.89 14.79
CA ASN A 151 -8.70 -10.64 14.58
C ASN A 151 -9.26 -10.44 13.17
N ASP A 152 -8.38 -10.30 12.18
CA ASP A 152 -8.75 -10.02 10.80
C ASP A 152 -9.73 -11.09 10.26
N SER A 153 -10.95 -10.64 9.94
CA SER A 153 -12.03 -11.50 9.45
C SER A 153 -12.00 -11.76 7.94
N ILE A 154 -11.09 -11.12 7.20
CA ILE A 154 -11.00 -11.16 5.73
C ILE A 154 -9.71 -11.82 5.26
N VAL A 155 -8.56 -11.44 5.83
CA VAL A 155 -7.24 -11.98 5.50
C VAL A 155 -6.63 -12.74 6.67
N SER A 156 -5.68 -13.64 6.38
CA SER A 156 -4.97 -14.39 7.41
C SER A 156 -3.75 -13.62 7.92
N THR A 157 -3.84 -13.05 9.12
CA THR A 157 -2.70 -12.43 9.81
C THR A 157 -1.52 -13.38 10.00
N PRO A 158 -1.71 -14.67 10.36
CA PRO A 158 -0.62 -15.64 10.38
C PRO A 158 0.11 -15.78 9.03
N ASN A 159 -0.62 -15.79 7.91
CA ASN A 159 0.00 -15.87 6.58
C ASN A 159 0.83 -14.61 6.29
N CYS A 160 0.35 -13.43 6.68
CA CYS A 160 1.12 -12.20 6.53
C CYS A 160 2.38 -12.16 7.38
N LEU A 161 2.34 -12.72 8.60
CA LEU A 161 3.52 -12.86 9.44
C LEU A 161 4.53 -13.85 8.84
N GLU A 162 4.06 -14.94 8.22
CA GLU A 162 4.92 -15.89 7.49
C GLU A 162 5.56 -15.23 6.27
N ALA A 163 4.78 -14.52 5.44
CA ALA A 163 5.29 -13.76 4.31
C ALA A 163 6.35 -12.73 4.74
N ALA A 164 6.09 -11.99 5.82
CA ALA A 164 7.06 -11.05 6.40
C ALA A 164 8.35 -11.76 6.86
N ALA A 165 8.24 -12.95 7.44
CA ALA A 165 9.41 -13.75 7.84
C ALA A 165 10.21 -14.23 6.62
N THR A 166 9.55 -14.69 5.56
CA THR A 166 10.19 -15.09 4.29
C THR A 166 10.94 -13.91 3.67
N LEU A 167 10.30 -12.73 3.59
CA LEU A 167 10.93 -11.52 3.07
C LEU A 167 12.18 -11.14 3.87
N ARG A 168 12.11 -11.17 5.22
CA ARG A 168 13.29 -10.93 6.08
C ARG A 168 14.41 -11.94 5.83
N GLN A 169 14.08 -13.22 5.64
CA GLN A 169 15.07 -14.26 5.30
C GLN A 169 15.73 -13.99 3.94
N GLY A 170 14.98 -13.39 3.00
CA GLY A 170 15.47 -12.89 1.72
C GLY A 170 16.18 -11.53 1.78
N GLY A 171 16.51 -11.02 2.99
CA GLY A 171 17.28 -9.79 3.18
C GLY A 171 16.45 -8.50 3.22
N ALA A 172 15.12 -8.57 3.16
CA ALA A 172 14.26 -7.40 3.22
C ALA A 172 14.24 -6.77 4.62
N SER A 173 14.24 -5.43 4.69
CA SER A 173 13.95 -4.69 5.91
C SER A 173 12.44 -4.64 6.16
N VAL A 174 11.92 -5.57 6.96
CA VAL A 174 10.48 -5.64 7.27
C VAL A 174 10.22 -5.39 8.75
N THR A 175 9.34 -4.46 9.06
CA THR A 175 8.74 -4.25 10.39
C THR A 175 7.30 -4.74 10.37
N SER A 176 6.89 -5.51 11.37
CA SER A 176 5.50 -5.99 11.49
C SER A 176 4.94 -5.57 12.84
N VAL A 177 3.79 -4.92 12.84
CA VAL A 177 3.04 -4.54 14.04
C VAL A 177 1.69 -5.23 13.98
N VAL A 178 1.33 -5.96 15.04
CA VAL A 178 -0.02 -6.56 15.16
C VAL A 178 -0.82 -5.73 16.13
N LEU A 179 -1.92 -5.15 15.66
CA LEU A 179 -2.83 -4.37 16.48
C LEU A 179 -3.81 -5.30 17.18
N ALA A 180 -3.67 -5.40 18.50
CA ALA A 180 -4.54 -6.21 19.35
C ALA A 180 -6.00 -5.75 19.23
N GLY A 181 -6.92 -6.70 19.12
CA GLY A 181 -8.36 -6.42 18.98
C GLY A 181 -8.81 -5.96 17.59
N ALA A 182 -7.89 -5.55 16.70
CA ALA A 182 -8.23 -5.02 15.39
C ALA A 182 -8.85 -6.09 14.47
N ASP A 183 -9.83 -5.66 13.68
CA ASP A 183 -10.40 -6.41 12.55
C ASP A 183 -9.99 -5.72 11.24
N HIS A 184 -10.28 -6.34 10.10
CA HIS A 184 -10.00 -5.81 8.77
C HIS A 184 -10.60 -4.41 8.59
N GLY A 185 -9.87 -3.49 7.97
CA GLY A 185 -10.40 -2.15 7.69
C GLY A 185 -10.77 -1.33 8.95
N PHE A 186 -10.09 -1.58 10.09
CA PHE A 186 -10.32 -0.87 11.35
C PHE A 186 -10.23 0.66 11.23
N ASP A 187 -9.52 1.19 10.24
CA ASP A 187 -9.33 2.63 9.98
C ASP A 187 -10.36 3.21 8.99
N GLN A 188 -11.20 2.39 8.36
CA GLN A 188 -12.06 2.80 7.27
C GLN A 188 -13.40 3.35 7.76
N ARG A 189 -13.65 4.64 7.43
CA ARG A 189 -14.95 5.27 7.67
C ARG A 189 -15.97 4.88 6.60
N GLU A 190 -15.56 4.92 5.34
CA GLU A 190 -16.39 4.53 4.20
C GLU A 190 -16.37 3.00 4.04
N ARG A 191 -17.55 2.41 3.83
CA ARG A 191 -17.69 0.96 3.67
C ARG A 191 -18.97 0.64 2.90
N SER A 192 -19.00 -0.55 2.29
CA SER A 192 -20.24 -1.11 1.76
C SER A 192 -21.32 -1.18 2.85
N VAL A 193 -22.57 -0.90 2.49
CA VAL A 193 -23.73 -0.88 3.42
C VAL A 193 -23.91 -2.22 4.15
N LEU A 194 -23.47 -3.33 3.54
CA LEU A 194 -23.58 -4.67 4.10
C LEU A 194 -22.31 -5.13 4.84
N SER A 195 -21.28 -4.28 4.94
CA SER A 195 -20.03 -4.61 5.63
C SER A 195 -20.23 -4.56 7.14
N SER A 196 -19.74 -5.60 7.85
CA SER A 196 -19.67 -5.64 9.31
C SER A 196 -18.48 -4.87 9.88
N LEU A 197 -17.54 -4.45 9.03
CA LEU A 197 -16.32 -3.76 9.44
C LEU A 197 -16.65 -2.41 10.09
N LYS A 198 -15.92 -2.07 11.14
CA LYS A 198 -16.15 -0.87 11.93
C LYS A 198 -14.88 -0.05 12.02
N LEU A 199 -15.03 1.26 11.84
CA LEU A 199 -14.02 2.22 12.25
C LEU A 199 -13.80 2.09 13.76
N ASP A 200 -12.56 1.81 14.14
CA ASP A 200 -12.03 1.92 15.48
C ASP A 200 -11.01 3.07 15.49
N ALA A 201 -11.40 4.18 16.10
CA ALA A 201 -10.58 5.39 16.10
C ALA A 201 -9.28 5.21 16.90
N ASP A 202 -9.31 4.43 17.98
CA ASP A 202 -8.14 4.23 18.84
C ASP A 202 -7.10 3.39 18.11
N LEU A 203 -7.54 2.35 17.39
CA LEU A 203 -6.67 1.52 16.55
C LEU A 203 -6.14 2.27 15.33
N ARG A 204 -6.96 3.12 14.69
CA ARG A 204 -6.51 4.02 13.62
C ARG A 204 -5.42 4.97 14.12
N ASP A 205 -5.63 5.57 15.28
CA ASP A 205 -4.68 6.53 15.84
C ASP A 205 -3.40 5.83 16.29
N GLN A 206 -3.49 4.58 16.76
CA GLN A 206 -2.31 3.73 17.00
C GLN A 206 -1.54 3.44 15.71
N ALA A 207 -2.21 2.97 14.65
CA ALA A 207 -1.58 2.74 13.36
C ALA A 207 -0.89 4.02 12.83
N THR A 208 -1.53 5.18 12.99
CA THR A 208 -0.96 6.48 12.59
C THR A 208 0.34 6.78 13.33
N ARG A 209 0.40 6.50 14.64
CA ARG A 209 1.64 6.65 15.43
C ARG A 209 2.72 5.67 14.96
N ASP A 210 2.38 4.40 14.77
CA ASP A 210 3.34 3.39 14.32
C ASP A 210 3.92 3.72 12.93
N ILE A 211 3.09 4.27 12.03
CA ILE A 211 3.53 4.75 10.71
C ILE A 211 4.48 5.95 10.86
N ALA A 212 4.11 6.95 11.68
CA ALA A 212 4.94 8.11 11.90
C ALA A 212 6.30 7.74 12.51
N ASP A 213 6.31 6.83 13.48
CA ASP A 213 7.53 6.32 14.13
C ASP A 213 8.42 5.59 13.13
N PHE A 214 7.83 4.76 12.25
CA PHE A 214 8.56 4.05 11.20
C PHE A 214 9.16 4.99 10.14
N LEU A 215 8.40 5.97 9.66
CA LEU A 215 8.87 6.94 8.67
C LEU A 215 9.88 7.94 9.26
N SER A 216 9.92 8.09 10.59
CA SER A 216 10.92 8.89 11.30
C SER A 216 12.25 8.15 11.48
N LEU A 217 12.34 6.87 11.11
CA LEU A 217 13.60 6.12 11.14
C LEU A 217 14.49 6.63 9.98
N PRO A 218 15.76 7.01 10.24
CA PRO A 218 16.68 7.33 9.16
C PRO A 218 16.85 6.09 8.26
N ALA A 219 16.72 6.28 6.94
CA ALA A 219 16.98 5.23 5.96
C ALA A 219 18.34 4.59 6.26
N VAL A 220 18.36 3.26 6.40
CA VAL A 220 19.58 2.50 6.68
C VAL A 220 20.52 2.70 5.48
N GLN A 221 21.71 3.26 5.76
CA GLN A 221 22.79 3.48 4.78
C GLN A 221 23.37 2.17 4.26
#